data_AF-A0A9N9N2V2-F1
#
_entry.id   AF-A0A9N9N2V2-F1
#
_cell.length_a   1.000
_cell.length_b   1.000
_cell.length_c   1.000
_cell.angle_alpha   90.00
_cell.angle_beta   90.00
_cell.angle_gamma   90.00
#
_symmetry.space_group_name_H-M   'P 1'
#
loop_
_entity.id
_entity.type
_entity.pdbx_description
1 polymer ?
#
loop_
_entity_poly.entity_id
_entity_poly.type
_entity_poly.pdbx_seq_one_letter_code
_entity_poly.pdbx_strand_id
1 'polypeptide(L)'
;MNPQIQLILNESDTVVISLNQHSIMEPKVIGFSIYKMPKFLTETASPAFFKKIKSAINSQYTNSRQVSHRCQLETGAYLVMPTTFEPREEANFSLRVFSNKPLKMKVLDYAPQMLKAALIKAPPGVESSSFAQYEAVFLQLADEHRTIDAFELQELLDACLPNDYIKSCASIDTCRQIVLSMDKNGTGRISLSDFKDLMCSLKHWQLVFKTHAREKMGVLRAERLRDALREVGFVVPERVLALLVLRYMRKDGMLRFGDFVSAVMHLHRAFMVEMRFDVLTPLYEDKQEIWIIQLRKRKNIG
;
A
#
# COMPACT_ATOMS: atom_id res chain seq x y z
N MET A 1 -4.96 -2.44 -10.00
CA MET A 1 -5.35 -1.45 -11.03
C MET A 1 -4.27 -1.40 -12.08
N ASN A 2 -4.60 -1.07 -13.32
CA ASN A 2 -3.59 -0.95 -14.38
C ASN A 2 -2.74 0.32 -14.20
N PRO A 3 -1.44 0.29 -14.53
CA PRO A 3 -0.59 1.48 -14.51
C PRO A 3 -1.14 2.59 -15.40
N GLN A 4 -0.91 3.82 -14.98
CA GLN A 4 -1.44 5.02 -15.63
C GLN A 4 -0.30 5.98 -15.97
N ILE A 5 -0.13 6.29 -17.25
CA ILE A 5 0.97 7.13 -17.72
C ILE A 5 0.40 8.39 -18.35
N GLN A 6 0.68 9.54 -17.74
CA GLN A 6 0.34 10.85 -18.28
C GLN A 6 1.38 11.29 -19.30
N LEU A 7 0.93 11.61 -20.51
CA LEU A 7 1.69 12.25 -21.58
C LEU A 7 1.25 13.71 -21.72
N ILE A 8 2.22 14.62 -21.86
CA ILE A 8 1.97 16.04 -22.09
C ILE A 8 2.70 16.47 -23.35
N LEU A 9 1.92 16.91 -24.34
CA LEU A 9 2.41 17.46 -25.59
C LEU A 9 2.20 18.97 -25.58
N ASN A 10 3.28 19.73 -25.75
CA ASN A 10 3.22 21.19 -25.92
C ASN A 10 2.88 21.60 -27.36
N GLU A 11 3.10 20.69 -28.30
CA GLU A 11 2.83 20.87 -29.71
C GLU A 11 2.23 19.59 -30.28
N SER A 12 1.34 19.74 -31.26
CA SER A 12 0.83 18.59 -32.01
C SER A 12 1.98 17.85 -32.69
N ASP A 13 1.99 16.52 -32.56
CA ASP A 13 2.99 15.66 -33.18
C ASP A 13 2.43 14.26 -33.52
N THR A 14 3.09 13.60 -34.45
CA THR A 14 2.90 12.18 -34.69
C THR A 14 3.70 11.38 -33.68
N VAL A 15 3.00 10.67 -32.81
CA VAL A 15 3.58 9.88 -31.73
C VAL A 15 3.44 8.39 -32.03
N VAL A 16 4.47 7.61 -31.70
CA VAL A 16 4.43 6.14 -31.71
C VAL A 16 4.49 5.64 -30.28
N ILE A 17 3.45 4.96 -29.83
CA ILE A 17 3.40 4.31 -28.53
C ILE A 17 3.64 2.82 -28.73
N SER A 18 4.53 2.25 -27.95
CA SER A 18 4.93 0.85 -28.04
C SER A 18 4.94 0.19 -26.68
N LEU A 19 4.10 -0.84 -26.52
CA LEU A 19 3.98 -1.68 -25.34
C LEU A 19 4.68 -3.01 -25.60
N ASN A 20 5.67 -3.36 -24.78
CA ASN A 20 6.46 -4.58 -24.92
C ASN A 20 6.39 -5.41 -23.65
N GLN A 21 5.82 -6.62 -23.72
CA GLN A 21 5.83 -7.56 -22.61
C GLN A 21 7.18 -8.29 -22.52
N HIS A 22 7.62 -8.55 -21.29
CA HIS A 22 8.91 -9.17 -21.01
C HIS A 22 8.81 -10.70 -20.90
N SER A 23 7.61 -11.24 -20.68
CA SER A 23 7.37 -12.69 -20.71
C SER A 23 7.44 -13.20 -22.15
N ILE A 24 8.27 -14.22 -22.37
CA ILE A 24 8.41 -14.90 -23.67
C ILE A 24 7.78 -16.29 -23.63
N MET A 25 7.81 -16.96 -22.48
CA MET A 25 7.31 -18.34 -22.34
C MET A 25 5.79 -18.42 -22.32
N GLU A 26 5.13 -17.45 -21.67
CA GLU A 26 3.67 -17.36 -21.61
C GLU A 26 3.26 -15.90 -21.92
N PRO A 27 3.17 -15.54 -23.21
CA PRO A 27 2.75 -14.20 -23.61
C PRO A 27 1.26 -14.01 -23.30
N LYS A 28 0.94 -12.86 -22.71
CA LYS A 28 -0.43 -12.42 -22.45
C LYS A 28 -0.97 -11.65 -23.64
N VAL A 29 -2.28 -11.62 -23.80
CA VAL A 29 -2.92 -10.74 -24.78
C VAL A 29 -2.86 -9.32 -24.21
N ILE A 30 -2.04 -8.46 -24.80
CA ILE A 30 -1.76 -7.10 -24.32
C ILE A 30 -2.25 -6.03 -25.29
N GLY A 31 -2.58 -4.87 -24.75
CA GLY A 31 -2.95 -3.68 -25.50
C GLY A 31 -2.86 -2.43 -24.64
N PHE A 32 -3.23 -1.28 -25.20
CA PHE A 32 -3.32 -0.04 -24.47
C PHE A 32 -4.41 0.88 -25.02
N SER A 33 -4.92 1.73 -24.15
CA SER A 33 -5.90 2.76 -24.48
C SER A 33 -5.34 4.14 -24.17
N ILE A 34 -5.69 5.12 -24.99
CA ILE A 34 -5.31 6.53 -24.83
C ILE A 34 -6.57 7.35 -24.59
N TYR A 35 -6.57 8.17 -23.55
CA TYR A 35 -7.66 9.08 -23.22
C TYR A 35 -7.16 10.52 -23.31
N LYS A 36 -7.88 11.39 -24.02
CA LYS A 36 -7.61 12.84 -23.99
C LYS A 36 -8.12 13.38 -22.66
N MET A 37 -7.26 14.03 -21.90
CA MET A 37 -7.60 14.54 -20.57
C MET A 37 -7.99 16.02 -20.65
N PRO A 38 -9.07 16.43 -19.96
CA PRO A 38 -9.48 17.83 -19.90
C PRO A 38 -8.54 18.67 -19.03
N LYS A 39 -7.87 18.04 -18.06
CA LYS A 39 -6.95 18.68 -17.12
C LYS A 39 -5.82 17.70 -16.77
N PHE A 40 -4.68 18.25 -16.37
CA PHE A 40 -3.59 17.45 -15.81
C PHE A 40 -4.03 16.78 -14.52
N LEU A 41 -3.63 15.52 -14.35
CA LEU A 41 -3.84 14.79 -13.11
C LEU A 41 -2.55 14.80 -12.29
N THR A 42 -2.71 14.95 -10.98
CA THR A 42 -1.64 14.79 -9.99
C THR A 42 -1.52 13.34 -9.53
N GLU A 43 -2.65 12.64 -9.46
CA GLU A 43 -2.80 11.25 -9.01
C GLU A 43 -3.46 10.38 -10.09
N THR A 44 -3.58 9.08 -9.84
CA THR A 44 -4.28 8.15 -10.75
C THR A 44 -5.74 8.56 -10.97
N ALA A 45 -6.23 8.43 -12.20
CA ALA A 45 -7.62 8.66 -12.56
C ALA A 45 -8.55 7.69 -11.82
N SER A 46 -9.68 8.23 -11.32
CA SER A 46 -10.69 7.48 -10.58
C SER A 46 -11.63 6.69 -11.51
N PRO A 47 -12.37 5.69 -11.01
CA PRO A 47 -13.38 4.99 -11.82
C PRO A 47 -14.42 5.92 -12.47
N ALA A 48 -14.72 7.06 -11.84
CA ALA A 48 -15.64 8.05 -12.39
C ALA A 48 -15.09 8.74 -13.66
N PHE A 49 -13.76 8.91 -13.75
CA PHE A 49 -13.10 9.42 -14.96
C PHE A 49 -13.41 8.53 -16.17
N PHE A 50 -13.21 7.21 -16.04
CA PHE A 50 -13.40 6.26 -17.15
C PHE A 50 -14.87 6.07 -17.55
N LYS A 51 -15.82 6.34 -16.64
CA LYS A 51 -17.25 6.37 -16.98
C LYS A 51 -17.62 7.59 -17.81
N LYS A 52 -16.95 8.73 -17.59
CA LYS A 52 -17.26 10.01 -18.24
C LYS A 52 -16.48 10.22 -19.54
N ILE A 53 -15.22 9.78 -19.59
CA ILE A 53 -14.30 10.05 -20.68
C ILE A 53 -14.03 8.77 -21.45
N LYS A 54 -14.41 8.77 -22.73
CA LYS A 54 -14.14 7.66 -23.65
C LYS A 54 -12.68 7.68 -24.10
N SER A 55 -12.15 6.49 -24.38
CA SER A 55 -10.85 6.35 -25.03
C SER A 55 -10.87 7.04 -26.39
N ALA A 56 -9.88 7.89 -26.66
CA ALA A 56 -9.69 8.50 -27.96
C ALA A 56 -9.10 7.51 -28.98
N ILE A 57 -8.18 6.65 -28.52
CA ILE A 57 -7.45 5.69 -29.35
C ILE A 57 -7.30 4.39 -28.58
N ASN A 58 -7.42 3.26 -29.27
CA ASN A 58 -7.15 1.93 -28.73
C ASN A 58 -6.19 1.20 -29.65
N SER A 59 -5.18 0.55 -29.08
CA SER A 59 -4.35 -0.39 -29.85
C SER A 59 -5.15 -1.65 -30.16
N GLN A 60 -4.62 -2.45 -31.09
CA GLN A 60 -5.03 -3.85 -31.17
C GLN A 60 -4.60 -4.58 -29.90
N TYR A 61 -5.34 -5.63 -29.56
CA TYR A 61 -4.97 -6.56 -28.49
C TYR A 61 -4.47 -7.85 -29.13
N THR A 62 -3.22 -8.20 -28.84
CA THR A 62 -2.60 -9.40 -29.40
C THR A 62 -1.70 -10.06 -28.37
N ASN A 63 -1.41 -11.34 -28.55
CA ASN A 63 -0.41 -12.07 -27.77
C ASN A 63 1.03 -11.85 -28.29
N SER A 64 1.25 -10.82 -29.12
CA SER A 64 2.58 -10.47 -29.60
C SER A 64 3.45 -9.94 -28.47
N ARG A 65 4.77 -10.15 -28.58
CA ARG A 65 5.74 -9.58 -27.63
C ARG A 65 5.64 -8.04 -27.55
N GLN A 66 5.33 -7.40 -28.67
CA GLN A 66 5.23 -5.95 -28.78
C GLN A 66 3.96 -5.56 -29.54
N VAL A 67 3.27 -4.55 -29.02
CA VAL A 67 2.14 -3.88 -29.67
C VAL A 67 2.49 -2.41 -29.81
N SER A 68 2.47 -1.91 -31.05
CA SER A 68 2.80 -0.52 -31.36
C SER A 68 1.66 0.14 -32.13
N HIS A 69 1.41 1.41 -31.83
CA HIS A 69 0.43 2.22 -32.57
C HIS A 69 1.01 3.60 -32.86
N ARG A 70 0.89 4.03 -34.11
CA ARG A 70 1.29 5.36 -34.58
C ARG A 70 0.04 6.22 -34.74
N CYS A 71 0.00 7.37 -34.08
CA CYS A 71 -1.15 8.27 -34.14
C CYS A 71 -0.73 9.75 -34.09
N GLN A 72 -1.57 10.61 -34.65
CA GLN A 72 -1.47 12.06 -34.47
C GLN A 72 -2.12 12.46 -33.14
N LEU A 73 -1.39 13.18 -32.31
CA LEU A 73 -1.90 13.77 -31.08
C LEU A 73 -1.78 15.29 -31.17
N GLU A 74 -2.85 15.98 -30.80
CA GLU A 74 -2.85 17.45 -30.69
C GLU A 74 -2.12 17.89 -29.42
N THR A 75 -1.77 19.17 -29.33
CA THR A 75 -1.34 19.78 -28.07
C THR A 75 -2.32 19.47 -26.94
N GLY A 76 -1.81 18.97 -25.81
CA GLY A 76 -2.64 18.67 -24.65
C GLY A 76 -2.09 17.56 -23.76
N ALA A 77 -2.96 17.11 -22.85
CA ALA A 77 -2.66 16.04 -21.90
C ALA A 77 -3.40 14.76 -22.26
N TYR A 78 -2.70 13.63 -22.19
CA TYR A 78 -3.24 12.31 -22.50
C TYR A 78 -2.91 11.31 -21.41
N LEU A 79 -3.81 10.36 -21.18
CA LEU A 79 -3.58 9.21 -20.30
C LEU A 79 -3.40 7.97 -21.16
N VAL A 80 -2.26 7.32 -21.06
CA VAL A 80 -2.00 6.00 -21.64
C VAL A 80 -2.15 4.95 -20.55
N MET A 81 -3.04 3.99 -20.79
CA MET A 81 -3.29 2.87 -19.90
C MET A 81 -2.96 1.55 -20.63
N PRO A 82 -1.79 0.94 -20.36
CA PRO A 82 -1.49 -0.41 -20.80
C PRO A 82 -2.25 -1.43 -19.96
N THR A 83 -2.76 -2.47 -20.61
CA THR A 83 -3.58 -3.51 -19.97
C THR A 83 -3.33 -4.87 -20.62
N THR A 84 -3.63 -5.93 -19.88
CA THR A 84 -3.94 -7.23 -20.45
C THR A 84 -5.40 -7.25 -20.90
N PHE A 85 -5.76 -8.16 -21.80
CA PHE A 85 -7.15 -8.36 -22.21
C PHE A 85 -7.96 -8.96 -21.08
N GLU A 86 -7.47 -10.04 -20.49
CA GLU A 86 -8.12 -10.67 -19.34
C GLU A 86 -7.70 -9.97 -18.03
N PRO A 87 -8.67 -9.68 -17.14
CA PRO A 87 -8.37 -9.18 -15.82
C PRO A 87 -7.53 -10.17 -15.00
N ARG A 88 -6.75 -9.65 -14.04
CA ARG A 88 -5.94 -10.42 -13.08
C ARG A 88 -4.78 -11.21 -13.70
N GLU A 89 -4.38 -10.87 -14.92
CA GLU A 89 -3.13 -11.35 -15.48
C GLU A 89 -1.98 -10.42 -15.10
N GLU A 90 -0.93 -10.99 -14.51
CA GLU A 90 0.29 -10.26 -14.19
C GLU A 90 1.29 -10.38 -15.34
N ALA A 91 1.82 -9.24 -15.77
CA ALA A 91 2.85 -9.19 -16.81
C ALA A 91 3.84 -8.06 -16.52
N ASN A 92 5.13 -8.37 -16.65
CA ASN A 92 6.17 -7.36 -16.70
C ASN A 92 6.22 -6.74 -18.10
N PHE A 93 6.28 -5.42 -18.20
CA PHE A 93 6.28 -4.73 -19.49
C PHE A 93 7.16 -3.48 -19.49
N SER A 94 7.41 -2.96 -20.68
CA SER A 94 7.95 -1.63 -20.93
C SER A 94 7.04 -0.87 -21.89
N LEU A 95 6.81 0.39 -21.60
CA LEU A 95 6.10 1.32 -22.47
C LEU A 95 7.09 2.34 -23.00
N ARG A 96 7.17 2.50 -24.32
CA ARG A 96 8.01 3.51 -24.99
C ARG A 96 7.14 4.44 -25.80
N VAL A 97 7.46 5.71 -25.79
CA VAL A 97 6.76 6.75 -26.55
C VAL A 97 7.81 7.49 -27.37
N PHE A 98 7.65 7.46 -28.69
CA PHE A 98 8.52 8.12 -29.64
C PHE A 98 7.79 9.32 -30.25
N SER A 99 8.48 10.45 -30.32
CA SER A 99 7.96 11.74 -30.77
C SER A 99 9.13 12.51 -31.38
N ASN A 100 8.88 13.25 -32.45
CA ASN A 100 9.89 14.12 -33.04
C ASN A 100 10.02 15.42 -32.24
N LYS A 101 9.00 15.76 -31.46
CA LYS A 101 8.96 16.91 -30.56
C LYS A 101 9.15 16.50 -29.09
N PRO A 102 9.70 17.39 -28.24
CA PRO A 102 9.77 17.14 -26.81
C PRO A 102 8.38 16.91 -26.21
N LEU A 103 8.25 15.87 -25.39
CA LEU A 103 7.05 15.58 -24.60
C LEU A 103 7.45 15.26 -23.17
N LYS A 104 6.52 15.44 -22.23
CA LYS A 104 6.71 15.04 -20.83
C LYS A 104 5.91 13.78 -20.53
N MET A 105 6.52 12.85 -19.80
CA MET A 105 5.88 11.64 -19.32
C MET A 105 5.92 11.60 -17.80
N LYS A 106 4.82 11.20 -17.17
CA LYS A 106 4.76 10.97 -15.73
C LYS A 106 3.91 9.73 -15.46
N VAL A 107 4.43 8.79 -14.67
CA VAL A 107 3.60 7.73 -14.10
C VAL A 107 2.73 8.34 -13.01
N LEU A 108 1.43 8.19 -13.15
CA LEU A 108 0.47 8.59 -12.14
C LEU A 108 0.41 7.52 -11.06
N ASP A 109 0.57 7.93 -9.82
CA ASP A 109 0.43 7.12 -8.62
C ASP A 109 -0.19 8.00 -7.52
N TYR A 110 -0.54 7.40 -6.40
CA TYR A 110 -0.95 8.14 -5.23
C TYR A 110 0.27 8.68 -4.47
N ALA A 111 0.19 9.92 -4.00
CA ALA A 111 1.14 10.41 -3.02
C ALA A 111 0.93 9.69 -1.68
N PRO A 112 2.00 9.35 -0.93
CA PRO A 112 1.86 8.77 0.40
C PRO A 112 1.19 9.80 1.33
N GLN A 113 0.07 9.42 1.96
CA GLN A 113 -0.67 10.30 2.86
C GLN A 113 -1.26 9.52 4.03
N MET A 114 -1.31 10.16 5.20
CA MET A 114 -2.06 9.68 6.35
C MET A 114 -3.36 10.51 6.49
N LEU A 115 -4.49 9.92 6.09
CA LEU A 115 -5.82 10.55 6.12
C LEU A 115 -6.35 10.73 7.55
N LYS A 116 -5.97 9.83 8.46
CA LYS A 116 -6.30 9.86 9.89
C LYS A 116 -5.30 9.02 10.68
N ALA A 117 -5.21 9.27 11.98
CA ALA A 117 -4.38 8.46 12.86
C ALA A 117 -4.86 7.00 12.85
N ALA A 118 -3.92 6.07 12.60
CA ALA A 118 -4.21 4.64 12.60
C ALA A 118 -4.49 4.10 14.01
N LEU A 119 -3.78 4.63 15.02
CA LEU A 119 -4.01 4.32 16.43
C LEU A 119 -5.22 5.09 16.95
N ILE A 120 -6.13 4.36 17.59
CA ILE A 120 -7.32 4.89 18.25
C ILE A 120 -7.02 5.05 19.73
N LYS A 121 -7.14 6.28 20.21
CA LYS A 121 -7.05 6.55 21.65
C LYS A 121 -8.27 5.99 22.37
N ALA A 122 -8.03 5.34 23.51
CA ALA A 122 -9.10 4.93 24.40
C ALA A 122 -9.88 6.17 24.87
N PRO A 123 -11.22 6.17 24.77
CA PRO A 123 -12.03 7.29 25.26
C PRO A 123 -11.75 7.61 26.73
N PRO A 124 -11.74 8.89 27.12
CA PRO A 124 -11.63 9.26 28.52
C PRO A 124 -12.86 8.73 29.26
N GLY A 125 -12.63 7.90 30.29
CA GLY A 125 -13.71 7.31 31.09
C GLY A 125 -14.35 6.06 30.50
N VAL A 126 -13.72 5.35 29.54
CA VAL A 126 -14.15 3.95 29.26
C VAL A 126 -14.15 3.19 30.57
N GLU A 127 -15.32 2.67 30.94
CA GLU A 127 -15.50 1.91 32.15
C GLU A 127 -14.44 0.80 32.21
N SER A 128 -13.76 0.75 33.35
CA SER A 128 -12.79 -0.27 33.72
C SER A 128 -13.33 -1.68 33.41
N SER A 129 -14.65 -1.88 33.43
CA SER A 129 -15.35 -3.14 33.13
C SER A 129 -14.92 -3.80 31.80
N SER A 130 -14.78 -3.04 30.70
CA SER A 130 -14.46 -3.62 29.38
C SER A 130 -12.98 -3.99 29.20
N PHE A 131 -12.11 -3.41 30.02
CA PHE A 131 -10.67 -3.67 30.03
C PHE A 131 -10.20 -4.43 31.28
N ALA A 132 -11.06 -4.62 32.29
CA ALA A 132 -10.72 -5.18 33.59
C ALA A 132 -10.08 -6.56 33.46
N GLN A 133 -10.61 -7.38 32.54
CA GLN A 133 -10.06 -8.70 32.26
C GLN A 133 -8.62 -8.66 31.73
N TYR A 134 -8.26 -7.61 30.99
CA TYR A 134 -6.90 -7.44 30.46
C TYR A 134 -5.98 -6.73 31.47
N GLU A 135 -6.54 -5.78 32.23
CA GLU A 135 -5.78 -4.95 33.17
C GLU A 135 -5.16 -5.79 34.30
N ALA A 136 -5.88 -6.80 34.81
CA ALA A 136 -5.34 -7.71 35.81
C ALA A 136 -4.12 -8.49 35.29
N VAL A 137 -4.21 -9.05 34.07
CA VAL A 137 -3.13 -9.83 33.46
C VAL A 137 -1.96 -8.91 33.08
N PHE A 138 -2.24 -7.71 32.55
CA PHE A 138 -1.22 -6.72 32.25
C PHE A 138 -0.39 -6.37 33.48
N LEU A 139 -1.06 -6.08 34.61
CA LEU A 139 -0.37 -5.70 35.85
C LEU A 139 0.41 -6.87 36.49
N GLN A 140 0.03 -8.12 36.21
CA GLN A 140 0.80 -9.30 36.62
C GLN A 140 2.11 -9.47 35.84
N LEU A 141 2.11 -9.07 34.57
CA LEU A 141 3.27 -9.16 33.68
C LEU A 141 4.14 -7.89 33.68
N ALA A 142 3.61 -6.78 34.20
CA ALA A 142 4.29 -5.50 34.17
C ALA A 142 5.45 -5.42 35.19
N ASP A 143 6.44 -4.59 34.83
CA ASP A 143 7.56 -4.26 35.70
C ASP A 143 7.19 -3.25 36.80
N GLU A 144 8.20 -2.82 37.56
CA GLU A 144 8.06 -1.80 38.62
C GLU A 144 7.51 -0.45 38.11
N HIS A 145 7.64 -0.17 36.81
CA HIS A 145 7.14 1.03 36.17
C HIS A 145 5.74 0.84 35.56
N ARG A 146 5.11 -0.32 35.75
CA ARG A 146 3.81 -0.68 35.16
C ARG A 146 3.84 -0.66 33.63
N THR A 147 4.93 -1.17 33.06
CA THR A 147 5.13 -1.31 31.62
C THR A 147 5.49 -2.74 31.24
N ILE A 148 5.23 -3.10 29.98
CA ILE A 148 5.57 -4.41 29.40
C ILE A 148 6.38 -4.26 28.11
N ASP A 149 7.29 -5.19 27.84
CA ASP A 149 7.99 -5.32 26.57
C ASP A 149 7.25 -6.24 25.58
N ALA A 150 7.92 -6.58 24.47
CA ALA A 150 7.33 -7.38 23.41
C ALA A 150 7.08 -8.85 23.79
N PHE A 151 7.83 -9.42 24.74
CA PHE A 151 7.66 -10.81 25.19
C PHE A 151 6.49 -10.91 26.16
N GLU A 152 6.43 -9.98 27.13
CA GLU A 152 5.30 -9.87 28.05
C GLU A 152 4.00 -9.52 27.31
N LEU A 153 4.08 -8.67 26.28
CA LEU A 153 2.94 -8.40 25.40
C LEU A 153 2.49 -9.64 24.64
N GLN A 154 3.42 -10.49 24.21
CA GLN A 154 3.05 -11.74 23.53
C GLN A 154 2.25 -12.65 24.46
N GLU A 155 2.75 -12.89 25.67
CA GLU A 155 2.05 -13.70 26.68
C GLU A 155 0.68 -13.12 27.03
N LEU A 156 0.61 -11.80 27.21
CA LEU A 156 -0.65 -11.09 27.47
C LEU A 156 -1.67 -11.33 26.34
N LEU A 157 -1.26 -11.15 25.08
CA LEU A 157 -2.14 -11.33 23.93
C LEU A 157 -2.57 -12.81 23.78
N ASP A 158 -1.67 -13.77 24.00
CA ASP A 158 -2.00 -15.19 23.96
C ASP A 158 -3.04 -15.60 25.01
N ALA A 159 -2.93 -15.05 26.22
CA ALA A 159 -3.85 -15.30 27.32
C ALA A 159 -5.22 -14.64 27.13
N CYS A 160 -5.23 -13.44 26.55
CA CYS A 160 -6.40 -12.57 26.58
C CYS A 160 -7.23 -12.53 25.30
N LEU A 161 -6.67 -12.89 24.15
CA LEU A 161 -7.38 -12.73 22.88
C LEU A 161 -8.45 -13.82 22.68
N PRO A 162 -9.70 -13.44 22.36
CA PRO A 162 -10.87 -14.31 22.53
C PRO A 162 -11.03 -15.41 21.48
N ASN A 163 -10.26 -15.39 20.39
CA ASN A 163 -10.31 -16.43 19.36
C ASN A 163 -9.01 -16.54 18.56
N ASP A 164 -8.80 -17.71 17.94
CA ASP A 164 -7.60 -18.04 17.16
C ASP A 164 -7.34 -17.08 15.99
N TYR A 165 -8.40 -16.43 15.50
CA TYR A 165 -8.30 -15.43 14.46
C TYR A 165 -7.53 -14.18 14.93
N ILE A 166 -7.85 -13.64 16.11
CA ILE A 166 -7.14 -12.49 16.67
C ILE A 166 -5.81 -12.92 17.32
N LYS A 167 -5.69 -14.15 17.83
CA LYS A 167 -4.43 -14.70 18.35
C LYS A 167 -3.28 -14.69 17.33
N SER A 168 -3.56 -14.57 16.04
CA SER A 168 -2.51 -14.32 15.03
C SER A 168 -1.68 -13.05 15.30
N CYS A 169 -2.18 -12.11 16.11
CA CYS A 169 -1.43 -10.93 16.57
C CYS A 169 -0.44 -11.24 17.70
N ALA A 170 -0.60 -12.36 18.42
CA ALA A 170 0.28 -12.78 19.51
C ALA A 170 1.56 -13.49 18.99
N SER A 171 2.07 -13.05 17.83
CA SER A 171 3.40 -13.46 17.38
C SER A 171 4.44 -12.46 17.88
N ILE A 172 5.60 -12.95 18.27
CA ILE A 172 6.70 -12.10 18.77
C ILE A 172 7.10 -11.01 17.76
N ASP A 173 7.05 -11.31 16.46
CA ASP A 173 7.35 -10.33 15.41
C ASP A 173 6.32 -9.20 15.38
N THR A 174 5.02 -9.53 15.52
CA THR A 174 3.96 -8.52 15.61
C THR A 174 4.08 -7.71 16.89
N CYS A 175 4.35 -8.36 18.03
CA CYS A 175 4.50 -7.69 19.33
C CYS A 175 5.68 -6.72 19.34
N ARG A 176 6.83 -7.11 18.76
CA ARG A 176 7.99 -6.22 18.57
C ARG A 176 7.64 -4.99 17.73
N GLN A 177 6.90 -5.17 16.64
CA GLN A 177 6.46 -4.05 15.80
C GLN A 177 5.47 -3.13 16.54
N ILE A 178 4.56 -3.71 17.34
CA ILE A 178 3.62 -2.94 18.16
C ILE A 178 4.38 -2.07 19.16
N VAL A 179 5.27 -2.67 19.94
CA VAL A 179 6.07 -1.96 20.94
C VAL A 179 6.91 -0.88 20.28
N LEU A 180 7.63 -1.19 19.19
CA LEU A 180 8.44 -0.22 18.46
C LEU A 180 7.64 0.99 17.94
N SER A 181 6.41 0.76 17.51
CA SER A 181 5.56 1.80 16.94
C SER A 181 4.83 2.63 17.99
N MET A 182 4.53 2.07 19.17
CA MET A 182 3.81 2.76 20.24
C MET A 182 4.73 3.40 21.29
N ASP A 183 5.95 2.88 21.45
CA ASP A 183 6.95 3.42 22.35
C ASP A 183 7.43 4.80 21.86
N LYS A 184 7.04 5.82 22.63
CA LYS A 184 7.37 7.23 22.35
C LYS A 184 8.75 7.60 22.88
N ASN A 185 9.25 6.87 23.88
CA ASN A 185 10.41 7.23 24.70
C ASN A 185 11.65 6.39 24.38
N GLY A 186 11.52 5.35 23.56
CA GLY A 186 12.63 4.47 23.19
C GLY A 186 13.04 3.51 24.32
N THR A 187 12.15 3.23 25.25
CA THR A 187 12.37 2.28 26.36
C THR A 187 12.26 0.82 25.92
N GLY A 188 11.69 0.56 24.74
CA GLY A 188 11.32 -0.78 24.30
C GLY A 188 10.14 -1.35 25.07
N ARG A 189 9.34 -0.51 25.75
CA ARG A 189 8.21 -0.94 26.60
C ARG A 189 7.00 -0.04 26.37
N ILE A 190 5.80 -0.57 26.62
CA ILE A 190 4.53 0.16 26.51
C ILE A 190 3.80 0.21 27.86
N SER A 191 3.10 1.31 28.13
CA SER A 191 2.32 1.48 29.36
C SER A 191 0.92 0.86 29.25
N LEU A 192 0.22 0.73 30.37
CA LEU A 192 -1.19 0.31 30.38
C LEU A 192 -2.08 1.23 29.53
N SER A 193 -1.78 2.54 29.48
CA SER A 193 -2.51 3.48 28.63
C SER A 193 -2.30 3.19 27.15
N ASP A 194 -1.05 2.94 26.75
CA ASP A 194 -0.73 2.59 25.37
C ASP A 194 -1.38 1.24 25.01
N PHE A 195 -1.42 0.28 25.94
CA PHE A 195 -2.12 -1.00 25.73
C PHE A 195 -3.64 -0.82 25.56
N LYS A 196 -4.28 0.07 26.32
CA LYS A 196 -5.71 0.39 26.12
C LYS A 196 -5.96 0.97 24.73
N ASP A 197 -5.09 1.87 24.24
CA ASP A 197 -5.13 2.40 22.87
C ASP A 197 -4.95 1.28 21.82
N LEU A 198 -4.01 0.36 22.06
CA LEU A 198 -3.80 -0.81 21.19
C LEU A 198 -5.07 -1.65 21.07
N MET A 199 -5.74 -1.94 22.18
CA MET A 199 -6.94 -2.77 22.19
C MET A 199 -8.12 -2.10 21.46
N CYS A 200 -8.28 -0.77 21.59
CA CYS A 200 -9.22 0.00 20.77
C CYS A 200 -8.88 -0.08 19.28
N SER A 201 -7.60 0.06 18.96
CA SER A 201 -7.09 0.00 17.58
C SER A 201 -7.30 -1.38 16.95
N LEU A 202 -6.96 -2.46 17.65
CA LEU A 202 -7.17 -3.84 17.21
C LEU A 202 -8.66 -4.13 16.92
N LYS A 203 -9.58 -3.66 17.76
CA LYS A 203 -11.03 -3.81 17.52
C LYS A 203 -11.45 -3.09 16.24
N HIS A 204 -10.96 -1.88 16.00
CA HIS A 204 -11.26 -1.15 14.76
C HIS A 204 -10.65 -1.81 13.52
N TRP A 205 -9.37 -2.15 13.56
CA TRP A 205 -8.70 -2.81 12.44
C TRP A 205 -9.32 -4.16 12.13
N GLN A 206 -9.81 -4.89 13.14
CA GLN A 206 -10.58 -6.12 12.93
C GLN A 206 -11.88 -5.86 12.16
N LEU A 207 -12.61 -4.79 12.52
CA LEU A 207 -13.82 -4.40 11.80
C LEU A 207 -13.49 -4.08 10.33
N VAL A 208 -12.49 -3.23 10.08
CA VAL A 208 -12.04 -2.89 8.72
C VAL A 208 -11.65 -4.15 7.95
N PHE A 209 -10.82 -5.00 8.54
CA PHE A 209 -10.39 -6.23 7.91
C PHE A 209 -11.58 -7.12 7.51
N LYS A 210 -12.55 -7.31 8.40
CA LYS A 210 -13.76 -8.10 8.13
C LYS A 210 -14.63 -7.50 7.02
N THR A 211 -14.77 -6.16 6.98
CA THR A 211 -15.53 -5.46 5.92
C THR A 211 -14.95 -5.74 4.53
N HIS A 212 -13.63 -5.84 4.41
CA HIS A 212 -12.95 -6.06 3.14
C HIS A 212 -12.69 -7.55 2.82
N ALA A 213 -12.64 -8.40 3.84
CA ALA A 213 -12.57 -9.85 3.74
C ALA A 213 -13.97 -10.47 3.50
N ARG A 214 -14.58 -10.18 2.34
CA ARG A 214 -15.97 -10.56 2.00
C ARG A 214 -16.24 -12.07 1.89
N GLU A 215 -15.23 -12.94 2.00
CA GLU A 215 -15.38 -14.40 1.89
C GLU A 215 -15.41 -15.09 3.27
N LYS A 216 -16.14 -16.21 3.35
CA LYS A 216 -16.45 -16.99 4.56
C LYS A 216 -15.24 -17.40 5.44
N MET A 217 -14.00 -17.17 5.00
CA MET A 217 -12.79 -17.55 5.73
C MET A 217 -12.07 -16.38 6.43
N GLY A 218 -12.58 -15.14 6.36
CA GLY A 218 -11.94 -14.01 7.05
C GLY A 218 -10.53 -13.74 6.51
N VAL A 219 -10.37 -13.70 5.19
CA VAL A 219 -9.09 -13.49 4.52
C VAL A 219 -9.13 -12.25 3.63
N LEU A 220 -8.08 -11.43 3.68
CA LEU A 220 -7.93 -10.26 2.82
C LEU A 220 -7.04 -10.59 1.60
N ARG A 221 -7.57 -10.36 0.40
CA ARG A 221 -6.83 -10.53 -0.87
C ARG A 221 -6.03 -9.27 -1.22
N ALA A 222 -4.96 -9.43 -2.02
CA ALA A 222 -4.12 -8.33 -2.51
C ALA A 222 -4.91 -7.16 -3.11
N GLU A 223 -5.92 -7.47 -3.93
CA GLU A 223 -6.78 -6.48 -4.58
C GLU A 223 -7.53 -5.57 -3.59
N ARG A 224 -7.80 -6.06 -2.38
CA ARG A 224 -8.56 -5.35 -1.33
C ARG A 224 -7.67 -4.66 -0.30
N LEU A 225 -6.37 -4.96 -0.28
CA LEU A 225 -5.45 -4.39 0.71
C LEU A 225 -5.41 -2.86 0.63
N ARG A 226 -5.40 -2.29 -0.58
CA ARG A 226 -5.41 -0.83 -0.79
C ARG A 226 -6.63 -0.17 -0.14
N ASP A 227 -7.82 -0.73 -0.36
CA ASP A 227 -9.07 -0.20 0.19
C ASP A 227 -9.09 -0.31 1.73
N ALA A 228 -8.63 -1.44 2.27
CA ALA A 228 -8.53 -1.65 3.71
C ALA A 228 -7.55 -0.68 4.38
N LEU A 229 -6.37 -0.46 3.78
CA LEU A 229 -5.40 0.51 4.27
C LEU A 229 -5.96 1.94 4.23
N ARG A 230 -6.68 2.30 3.18
CA ARG A 230 -7.34 3.61 3.06
C ARG A 230 -8.38 3.83 4.15
N GLU A 231 -9.15 2.79 4.49
CA GLU A 231 -10.13 2.86 5.57
C GLU A 231 -9.48 2.93 6.96
N VAL A 232 -8.32 2.29 7.17
CA VAL A 232 -7.51 2.49 8.39
C VAL A 232 -6.97 3.92 8.46
N GLY A 233 -6.60 4.51 7.32
CA GLY A 233 -6.15 5.90 7.22
C GLY A 233 -4.92 6.12 6.36
N PHE A 234 -4.46 5.14 5.58
CA PHE A 234 -3.27 5.26 4.75
C PHE A 234 -3.61 5.27 3.26
N VAL A 235 -3.06 6.25 2.54
CA VAL A 235 -2.91 6.20 1.09
C VAL A 235 -1.46 5.94 0.80
N VAL A 236 -1.17 4.89 0.04
CA VAL A 236 0.20 4.48 -0.28
C VAL A 236 0.40 4.32 -1.80
N PRO A 237 1.59 4.65 -2.33
CA PRO A 237 1.95 4.38 -3.72
C PRO A 237 1.87 2.89 -4.07
N GLU A 238 1.69 2.55 -5.35
CA GLU A 238 1.67 1.17 -5.85
C GLU A 238 2.94 0.40 -5.48
N ARG A 239 4.10 1.06 -5.53
CA ARG A 239 5.37 0.43 -5.12
C ARG A 239 5.36 0.01 -3.64
N VAL A 240 4.80 0.83 -2.76
CA VAL A 240 4.70 0.51 -1.33
C VAL A 240 3.71 -0.63 -1.13
N LEU A 241 2.56 -0.59 -1.81
CA LEU A 241 1.58 -1.67 -1.76
C LEU A 241 2.19 -3.02 -2.19
N ALA A 242 2.97 -3.04 -3.28
CA ALA A 242 3.66 -4.23 -3.75
C ALA A 242 4.67 -4.76 -2.72
N LEU A 243 5.41 -3.88 -2.03
CA LEU A 243 6.31 -4.30 -0.95
C LEU A 243 5.57 -4.88 0.25
N LEU A 244 4.41 -4.32 0.62
CA LEU A 244 3.57 -4.87 1.67
C LEU A 244 3.03 -6.25 1.31
N VAL A 245 2.58 -6.42 0.05
CA VAL A 245 2.15 -7.72 -0.47
C VAL A 245 3.30 -8.73 -0.36
N LEU A 246 4.49 -8.41 -0.88
CA LEU A 246 5.65 -9.31 -0.82
C LEU A 246 6.10 -9.64 0.60
N ARG A 247 5.96 -8.70 1.54
CA ARG A 247 6.44 -8.87 2.92
C ARG A 247 5.47 -9.64 3.80
N TYR A 248 4.17 -9.38 3.66
CA TYR A 248 3.14 -9.82 4.61
C TYR A 248 2.15 -10.83 4.02
N MET A 249 1.96 -10.89 2.70
CA MET A 249 1.10 -11.91 2.12
C MET A 249 1.80 -13.26 2.04
N ARG A 250 1.04 -14.31 2.31
CA ARG A 250 1.49 -15.69 2.26
C ARG A 250 1.48 -16.21 0.82
N LYS A 251 2.11 -17.38 0.61
CA LYS A 251 2.22 -18.03 -0.71
C LYS A 251 0.88 -18.35 -1.38
N ASP A 252 -0.17 -18.49 -0.57
CA ASP A 252 -1.55 -18.72 -1.01
C ASP A 252 -2.26 -17.42 -1.44
N GLY A 253 -1.56 -16.27 -1.45
CA GLY A 253 -2.11 -14.96 -1.81
C GLY A 253 -2.97 -14.33 -0.70
N MET A 254 -2.91 -14.87 0.52
CA MET A 254 -3.77 -14.51 1.63
C MET A 254 -3.00 -13.71 2.68
N LEU A 255 -3.64 -12.66 3.20
CA LEU A 255 -3.16 -11.90 4.37
C LEU A 255 -3.98 -12.29 5.60
N ARG A 256 -3.33 -12.70 6.69
CA ARG A 256 -4.00 -12.94 7.98
C ARG A 256 -4.09 -11.64 8.79
N PHE A 257 -4.90 -11.66 9.85
CA PHE A 257 -5.11 -10.46 10.66
C PHE A 257 -3.83 -9.96 11.35
N GLY A 258 -3.02 -10.82 11.97
CA GLY A 258 -1.73 -10.43 12.56
C GLY A 258 -0.75 -9.80 11.55
N ASP A 259 -0.72 -10.33 10.31
CA ASP A 259 0.10 -9.77 9.22
C ASP A 259 -0.42 -8.38 8.80
N PHE A 260 -1.75 -8.20 8.76
CA PHE A 260 -2.37 -6.90 8.50
C PHE A 260 -2.06 -5.89 9.60
N VAL A 261 -2.14 -6.29 10.88
CA VAL A 261 -1.76 -5.44 12.02
C VAL A 261 -0.28 -5.05 11.91
N SER A 262 0.61 -6.00 11.61
CA SER A 262 2.02 -5.72 11.41
C SER A 262 2.26 -4.71 10.28
N ALA A 263 1.54 -4.82 9.15
CA ALA A 263 1.61 -3.86 8.06
C ALA A 263 1.12 -2.46 8.47
N VAL A 264 0.02 -2.39 9.20
CA VAL A 264 -0.54 -1.13 9.74
C VAL A 264 0.44 -0.47 10.71
N MET A 265 1.06 -1.24 11.61
CA MET A 265 2.04 -0.72 12.58
C MET A 265 3.33 -0.24 11.91
N HIS A 266 3.78 -0.94 10.87
CA HIS A 266 4.94 -0.54 10.07
C HIS A 266 4.65 0.77 9.31
N LEU A 267 3.49 0.88 8.66
CA LEU A 267 3.08 2.13 8.01
C LEU A 267 2.93 3.27 9.02
N HIS A 268 2.28 3.02 10.16
CA HIS A 268 2.15 4.02 11.21
C HIS A 268 3.51 4.57 11.63
N ARG A 269 4.48 3.69 11.89
CA ARG A 269 5.85 4.11 12.23
C ARG A 269 6.50 4.93 11.12
N ALA A 270 6.41 4.47 9.87
CA ALA A 270 7.00 5.17 8.74
C ALA A 270 6.44 6.60 8.61
N PHE A 271 5.12 6.77 8.68
CA PHE A 271 4.48 8.08 8.63
C PHE A 271 4.78 8.95 9.86
N MET A 272 4.88 8.37 11.06
CA MET A 272 5.22 9.12 12.29
C MET A 272 6.68 9.58 12.30
N VAL A 273 7.60 8.79 11.76
CA VAL A 273 9.00 9.18 11.61
C VAL A 273 9.13 10.34 10.62
N GLU A 274 8.47 10.26 9.47
CA GLU A 274 8.45 11.33 8.47
C GLU A 274 7.90 12.64 9.06
N MET A 275 6.76 12.57 9.77
CA MET A 275 6.19 13.75 10.44
C MET A 275 7.12 14.32 11.52
N ARG A 276 7.93 13.50 12.20
CA ARG A 276 8.94 14.00 13.15
C ARG A 276 10.08 14.70 12.43
N PHE A 277 10.49 14.25 11.25
CA PHE A 277 11.49 14.93 10.44
C PHE A 277 10.97 16.25 9.87
N ASP A 278 9.74 16.30 9.33
CA ASP A 278 9.13 17.54 8.83
C ASP A 278 9.04 18.64 9.91
N VAL A 279 8.79 18.27 11.17
CA VAL A 279 8.78 19.21 12.31
C VAL A 279 10.19 19.70 12.69
N LEU A 280 11.22 18.91 12.39
CA LEU A 280 12.62 19.24 12.65
C LEU A 280 13.33 19.92 11.46
N THR A 281 12.76 19.88 10.26
CA THR A 281 13.32 20.51 9.05
C THR A 281 12.35 21.50 8.39
N PRO A 282 12.23 22.75 8.89
CA PRO A 282 11.73 23.86 8.07
C PRO A 282 12.78 24.38 7.07
N LEU A 283 13.99 23.81 7.05
CA LEU A 283 15.13 24.32 6.29
C LEU A 283 15.91 23.19 5.65
N TYR A 284 15.43 22.63 4.54
CA TYR A 284 16.33 22.13 3.47
C TYR A 284 15.54 22.01 2.17
N GLU A 285 15.84 22.91 1.24
CA GLU A 285 15.33 22.93 -0.12
C GLU A 285 15.72 21.66 -0.91
N ASP A 286 14.82 21.31 -1.83
CA ASP A 286 14.95 20.33 -2.92
C ASP A 286 16.40 20.00 -3.33
N LYS A 287 16.84 18.79 -3.00
CA LYS A 287 17.81 18.07 -3.83
C LYS A 287 17.24 16.72 -4.22
N GLN A 288 16.91 16.60 -5.50
CA GLN A 288 16.61 15.35 -6.18
C GLN A 288 17.81 14.39 -6.02
N GLU A 289 17.76 13.48 -5.06
CA GLU A 289 18.65 12.32 -5.04
C GLU A 289 18.06 11.18 -5.89
N ILE A 290 18.79 10.89 -6.97
CA ILE A 290 18.54 9.81 -7.91
C ILE A 290 18.91 8.49 -7.23
N TRP A 291 17.92 7.68 -6.86
CA TRP A 291 18.17 6.28 -6.49
C TRP A 291 18.30 5.41 -7.74
N ILE A 292 19.54 5.12 -8.15
CA ILE A 292 19.82 4.01 -9.08
C ILE A 292 19.73 2.70 -8.28
N ILE A 293 18.66 1.93 -8.47
CA ILE A 293 18.57 0.56 -7.94
C ILE A 293 18.87 -0.42 -9.07
N GLN A 294 20.10 -0.96 -9.08
CA GLN A 294 20.46 -2.15 -9.85
C GLN A 294 19.84 -3.39 -9.19
N LEU A 295 18.90 -4.04 -9.88
CA LEU A 295 18.43 -5.37 -9.50
C LEU A 295 19.48 -6.42 -9.89
N ARG A 296 20.24 -6.91 -8.90
CA ARG A 296 21.13 -8.08 -9.07
C ARG A 296 20.30 -9.34 -9.29
N LYS A 297 20.46 -9.96 -10.47
CA LYS A 297 20.02 -11.33 -10.76
C LYS A 297 20.92 -12.30 -9.96
N ARG A 298 20.38 -13.10 -9.04
CA ARG A 298 21.11 -14.25 -8.49
C ARG A 298 21.36 -15.25 -9.62
N LYS A 299 22.63 -15.57 -9.88
CA LYS A 299 23.05 -16.73 -10.67
C LYS A 299 22.60 -17.99 -9.94
N ASN A 300 21.94 -18.90 -10.65
CA ASN A 300 21.85 -20.30 -10.23
C ASN A 300 23.27 -20.88 -10.23
N ILE A 301 23.63 -21.56 -9.15
CA ILE A 301 24.83 -22.38 -9.07
C ILE A 301 24.34 -23.84 -9.10
N GLY A 302 24.90 -24.62 -10.02
CA GLY A 302 25.06 -26.08 -9.97
C GLY A 302 23.78 -26.89 -9.93
#